data_AF-Q75MS9-F1
#
_entry.id   AF-Q75MS9-F1
#
_cell.length_a   1.000
_cell.length_b   1.000
_cell.length_c   1.000
_cell.angle_alpha   90.00
_cell.angle_beta   90.00
_cell.angle_gamma   90.00
#
_symmetry.space_group_name_H-M   'P 1'
#
loop_
_entity.id
_entity.type
_entity.pdbx_description
1 polymer ?
#
loop_
_entity_poly.entity_id
_entity_poly.type
_entity_poly.pdbx_seq_one_letter_code
_entity_poly.pdbx_strand_id
1 'polypeptide(L)' 'PAVRYSKFKMSEARPPPLLGQHTTHILKEVLRYDDRAIGELLSAGVVDQHETH' A
#
# COMPACT_ATOMS: atom_id res chain seq x y z
N PRO A 1 15.71 16.55 3.82
CA PRO A 1 15.30 16.21 5.21
C PRO A 1 15.58 17.40 6.12
N ALA A 2 14.75 17.61 7.15
CA ALA A 2 14.89 18.74 8.07
C ALA A 2 16.19 18.72 8.89
N VAL A 3 16.80 17.54 9.05
CA VAL A 3 18.11 17.33 9.69
C VAL A 3 18.98 16.41 8.83
N ARG A 4 20.30 16.50 9.02
CA ARG A 4 21.30 15.72 8.28
C ARG A 4 21.98 14.72 9.21
N TYR A 5 22.14 13.49 8.74
CA TYR A 5 22.86 12.42 9.46
C TYR A 5 24.18 12.14 8.76
N SER A 6 25.26 12.01 9.55
CA SER A 6 26.61 11.74 9.03
C SER A 6 26.84 10.27 8.70
N LYS A 7 26.10 9.35 9.34
CA LYS A 7 26.32 7.90 9.26
C LYS A 7 25.42 7.17 8.26
N PHE A 8 24.37 7.80 7.75
CA PHE A 8 23.51 7.19 6.73
C PHE A 8 22.89 8.25 5.83
N LYS A 9 22.73 7.89 4.54
CA LYS A 9 21.96 8.70 3.60
C LYS A 9 20.49 8.44 3.83
N MET A 10 19.74 9.47 4.18
CA MET A 10 18.29 9.43 4.10
C MET A 10 17.87 9.44 2.63
N SER A 11 17.00 8.53 2.23
CA SER A 11 16.34 8.60 0.93
C SER A 11 15.43 9.82 0.87
N GLU A 12 15.17 10.32 -0.33
CA GLU A 12 14.12 11.31 -0.52
C GLU A 12 12.78 10.75 -0.02
N ALA A 13 11.96 11.64 0.54
CA ALA A 13 10.61 11.28 0.93
C ALA A 13 9.83 10.95 -0.34
N ARG A 14 9.27 9.75 -0.41
CA ARG A 14 8.31 9.41 -1.46
C ARG A 14 7.04 10.25 -1.25
N PRO A 15 6.30 10.58 -2.32
CA PRO A 15 4.98 11.17 -2.19
C PRO A 15 4.09 10.35 -1.24
N PRO A 16 3.14 10.98 -0.56
CA PRO A 16 2.17 10.25 0.26
C PRO A 16 1.42 9.23 -0.61
N PRO A 17 1.13 8.04 -0.08
CA PRO A 17 0.39 7.04 -0.83
C PRO A 17 -1.03 7.54 -1.12
N LEU A 18 -1.56 7.17 -2.28
CA LEU A 18 -2.96 7.38 -2.64
C LEU A 18 -3.86 6.50 -1.77
N LEU A 19 -5.12 6.92 -1.62
CA LEU A 19 -6.12 6.09 -0.97
C LEU A 19 -6.22 4.76 -1.72
N GLY A 20 -6.11 3.66 -0.98
CA GLY A 20 -6.17 2.32 -1.55
C GLY A 20 -4.94 1.87 -2.35
N GLN A 21 -3.84 2.65 -2.41
CA GLN A 21 -2.69 2.34 -3.27
C GLN A 21 -2.06 0.96 -3.02
N HIS A 22 -2.11 0.49 -1.77
CA HIS A 22 -1.45 -0.74 -1.34
C HIS A 22 -2.41 -1.78 -0.76
N THR A 23 -3.73 -1.61 -0.93
CA THR A 23 -4.74 -2.46 -0.29
C THR A 23 -4.55 -3.93 -0.65
N THR A 24 -4.49 -4.27 -1.94
CA THR A 24 -4.35 -5.67 -2.39
C THR A 24 -3.02 -6.27 -1.97
N HIS A 25 -1.93 -5.51 -2.04
CA HIS A 25 -0.60 -5.96 -1.60
C HIS A 25 -0.59 -6.31 -0.11
N ILE A 26 -1.16 -5.46 0.75
CA ILE A 26 -1.23 -5.73 2.19
C ILE A 26 -2.08 -6.98 2.46
N LEU A 27 -3.27 -7.07 1.86
CA LEU A 27 -4.17 -8.21 2.07
C LEU A 27 -3.51 -9.53 1.64
N LYS A 28 -2.86 -9.54 0.47
CA LYS A 28 -2.25 -10.74 -0.10
C LYS A 28 -0.91 -11.09 0.53
N GLU A 29 0.02 -10.14 0.59
CA GLU A 29 1.41 -10.41 0.93
C GLU A 29 1.74 -10.24 2.41
N VAL A 30 0.98 -9.41 3.14
CA VAL A 30 1.22 -9.23 4.58
C VAL A 30 0.26 -10.10 5.38
N LEU A 31 -1.03 -10.07 5.03
CA LEU A 31 -2.08 -10.77 5.78
C LEU A 31 -2.44 -12.15 5.21
N ARG A 32 -1.90 -12.51 4.05
CA ARG A 32 -2.03 -13.85 3.44
C ARG A 32 -3.47 -14.26 3.13
N TYR A 33 -4.31 -13.29 2.76
CA TYR A 33 -5.61 -13.57 2.17
C TYR A 33 -5.43 -14.18 0.78
N ASP A 34 -6.29 -15.13 0.43
CA ASP A 34 -6.33 -15.68 -0.93
C ASP A 34 -7.05 -14.73 -1.90
N ASP A 35 -6.84 -14.94 -3.20
CA ASP A 35 -7.39 -14.06 -4.24
C ASP A 35 -8.94 -14.04 -4.25
N ARG A 36 -9.58 -15.12 -3.77
CA ARG A 36 -11.05 -15.19 -3.70
C ARG A 36 -11.58 -14.29 -2.59
N ALA A 37 -11.03 -14.39 -1.38
CA ALA A 37 -11.41 -13.57 -0.26
C ALA A 37 -11.16 -12.07 -0.55
N ILE A 38 -10.06 -11.73 -1.22
CA ILE A 38 -9.78 -10.36 -1.64
C ILE A 38 -10.83 -9.87 -2.66
N GLY A 39 -11.19 -10.71 -3.63
CA GLY A 39 -12.24 -10.39 -4.61
C GLY A 39 -13.62 -10.18 -3.98
N GLU A 40 -13.98 -10.97 -2.97
CA GLU A 40 -15.23 -10.81 -2.20
C GLU A 40 -15.25 -9.45 -1.48
N LEU A 41 -14.16 -9.05 -0.84
CA LEU A 41 -14.08 -7.75 -0.14
C LEU A 41 -14.18 -6.56 -1.09
N LEU A 42 -13.54 -6.65 -2.26
CA LEU A 42 -13.59 -5.62 -3.30
C LEU A 42 -15.00 -5.52 -3.90
N SER A 43 -15.59 -6.65 -4.29
CA SER A 43 -16.94 -6.68 -4.88
C SER A 43 -18.03 -6.24 -3.90
N ALA A 44 -17.83 -6.46 -2.60
CA ALA A 44 -18.70 -5.96 -1.54
C ALA A 44 -18.48 -4.46 -1.22
N GLY A 45 -17.46 -3.81 -1.78
CA GLY A 45 -17.12 -2.41 -1.50
C GLY A 45 -16.59 -2.16 -0.08
N VAL A 46 -16.16 -3.21 0.62
CA VAL A 46 -15.60 -3.10 1.99
C VAL A 46 -14.19 -2.51 1.95
N VAL A 47 -13.45 -2.82 0.89
CA VAL A 47 -12.12 -2.30 0.62
C VAL A 47 -12.06 -1.77 -0.80
N ASP A 48 -11.12 -0.87 -1.06
CA ASP A 48 -10.89 -0.30 -2.37
C ASP A 48 -9.39 -0.36 -2.72
N GLN A 49 -9.11 -0.57 -4.00
CA GLN A 49 -7.76 -0.57 -4.55
C GLN A 49 -7.66 0.56 -5.56
N HIS A 50 -6.61 1.39 -5.44
CA HIS A 50 -6.39 2.45 -6.41
C HIS A 50 -6.21 1.85 -7.83
N GLU A 51 -7.07 2.27 -8.75
CA GLU A 51 -7.02 1.94 -10.17
C GLU A 51 -5.70 2.43 -10.78
N THR A 52 -4.89 1.52 -11.30
CA THR A 52 -3.77 1.88 -12.17
C THR A 52 -4.26 1.86 -13.61
N HIS A 53 -4.58 3.03 -14.15
CA HIS A 53 -4.82 3.22 -15.59
C HIS A 53 -3.60 2.84 -16.42
#